data_AF-A0A4P5YXT8-F1
#
_entry.id   AF-A0A4P5YXT8-F1
#
_cell.length_a   1.000
_cell.length_b   1.000
_cell.length_c   1.000
_cell.angle_alpha   90.00
_cell.angle_beta   90.00
_cell.angle_gamma   90.00
#
_symmetry.space_group_name_H-M   'P 1'
#
loop_
_entity.id
_entity.type
_entity.pdbx_description
1 polymer ?
#
loop_
_entity_poly.entity_id
_entity_poly.type
_entity_poly.pdbx_seq_one_letter_code
_entity_poly.pdbx_strand_id
1 'polypeptide(L)'
;MLVQPLAAQKKKTGGLILEAPDLPAVPQMPNAFAQVVGTQIIGPAYKFTKEDPTVEGAREIAKLGSRILKIQVPPPPQFTELIGMPFTHYLLWFRTGNEWKQGMTPELRRKEYNATYLFAKDLLTRRDTTGKTFFIGHWEGDWALLPNMDPNGEFDAKAAAAMIEWLNVRQEAVDDARREVPYTRCRVYTYAEVNRVMDAFKGGKQRMINAVIPKTNVDFLSYSAYDVQLQPAEMVRAALDYANQQLPPKAGLPPRRVFIGECGLSWTACGADGKVHEQKNREILAKFLSWRPALVLYWQLYNNVVKDGKQLGFWLIDDKNKKTPLYETFKELLAQQEEVAKDMRQRSRRLPSFEEIATFSENWLSQRGR
;
A
#
# COMPACT_ATOMS: atom_id res chain seq x y z
N MET A 1 -24.82 20.43 58.84
CA MET A 1 -24.55 21.21 57.61
C MET A 1 -23.31 22.04 57.91
N LEU A 2 -22.10 21.69 57.45
CA LEU A 2 -21.50 22.12 56.16
C LEU A 2 -21.76 23.63 55.97
N VAL A 3 -20.76 24.52 55.98
CA VAL A 3 -19.61 24.57 55.06
C VAL A 3 -18.47 25.41 55.69
N GLN A 4 -17.22 25.01 55.44
CA GLN A 4 -16.00 25.82 55.58
C GLN A 4 -15.10 25.53 54.35
N PRO A 5 -14.05 26.31 54.06
CA PRO A 5 -14.05 27.50 53.22
C PRO A 5 -13.24 27.33 51.91
N LEU A 6 -13.20 28.42 51.13
CA LEU A 6 -12.52 28.55 49.82
C LEU A 6 -10.98 28.34 49.86
N ALA A 7 -10.54 27.52 48.89
CA ALA A 7 -9.44 27.70 47.92
C ALA A 7 -7.95 27.74 48.35
N ALA A 8 -7.17 26.84 47.73
CA ALA A 8 -5.92 27.20 47.04
C ALA A 8 -5.54 26.22 45.90
N GLN A 9 -5.32 26.82 44.73
CA GLN A 9 -4.85 26.37 43.43
C GLN A 9 -3.92 25.14 43.31
N LYS A 10 -4.12 24.37 42.23
CA LYS A 10 -3.01 23.91 41.37
C LYS A 10 -3.37 24.12 39.90
N LYS A 11 -2.61 24.99 39.22
CA LYS A 11 -2.50 25.06 37.76
C LYS A 11 -2.11 23.67 37.24
N LYS A 12 -2.91 23.11 36.34
CA LYS A 12 -2.45 22.07 35.41
C LYS A 12 -2.53 22.63 33.99
N THR A 13 -1.36 22.58 33.37
CA THR A 13 -1.05 22.83 31.97
C THR A 13 -2.07 22.21 31.03
N GLY A 14 -2.48 22.98 30.03
CA GLY A 14 -3.35 22.52 28.95
C GLY A 14 -2.74 21.31 28.24
N GLY A 15 -3.51 20.23 28.25
CA GLY A 15 -3.32 19.07 27.41
C GLY A 15 -4.67 18.69 26.85
N LEU A 16 -5.08 19.35 25.76
CA LEU A 16 -6.11 18.83 24.88
C LEU A 16 -5.47 17.69 24.07
N ILE A 17 -5.30 16.53 24.70
CA ILE A 17 -5.29 15.27 23.96
C ILE A 17 -6.76 14.94 23.80
N LEU A 18 -7.33 15.35 22.66
CA LEU A 18 -8.56 14.75 22.18
C LEU A 18 -8.18 13.32 21.80
N GLU A 19 -8.34 12.38 22.73
CA GLU A 19 -8.33 10.96 22.45
C GLU A 19 -9.40 10.70 21.38
N ALA A 20 -8.96 10.43 20.16
CA ALA A 20 -9.86 9.93 19.14
C ALA A 20 -10.39 8.57 19.63
N PRO A 21 -11.70 8.29 19.52
CA PRO A 21 -12.23 6.99 19.91
C PRO A 21 -11.52 5.90 19.11
N ASP A 22 -10.96 4.92 19.82
CA ASP A 22 -10.32 3.76 19.20
C ASP A 22 -11.31 3.08 18.25
N LEU A 23 -10.88 2.82 17.02
CA LEU A 23 -11.62 1.93 16.14
C LEU A 23 -11.79 0.59 16.87
N PRO A 24 -13.01 0.03 16.94
CA PRO A 24 -13.24 -1.21 17.67
C PRO A 24 -12.30 -2.30 17.14
N ALA A 25 -11.73 -3.08 18.06
CA ALA A 25 -10.77 -4.11 17.73
C ALA A 25 -11.43 -5.18 16.86
N VAL A 26 -11.11 -5.20 15.56
CA VAL A 26 -11.42 -6.33 14.69
C VAL A 26 -10.70 -7.57 15.25
N PRO A 27 -11.37 -8.73 15.36
CA PRO A 27 -10.73 -9.97 15.78
C PRO A 27 -9.46 -10.19 14.97
N GLN A 28 -8.31 -10.12 15.63
CA GLN A 28 -7.04 -10.44 14.98
C GLN A 28 -7.13 -11.91 14.55
N MET A 29 -6.77 -12.22 13.31
CA MET A 29 -6.54 -13.63 12.97
C MET A 29 -5.49 -14.16 13.96
N PRO A 30 -5.82 -15.22 14.73
CA PRO A 30 -4.83 -15.83 15.61
C PRO A 30 -3.59 -16.15 14.77
N ASN A 31 -2.45 -15.55 15.12
CA ASN A 31 -1.15 -15.72 14.43
C ASN A 31 -0.96 -14.93 13.12
N ALA A 32 -1.76 -13.89 12.86
CA ALA A 32 -1.43 -12.88 11.85
C ALA A 32 -0.39 -11.90 12.41
N PHE A 33 0.81 -11.93 11.84
CA PHE A 33 1.91 -11.04 12.20
C PHE A 33 2.05 -9.92 11.18
N ALA A 34 2.44 -8.74 11.65
CA ALA A 34 2.72 -7.61 10.78
C ALA A 34 3.94 -7.95 9.90
N GLN A 35 3.73 -8.02 8.59
CA GLN A 35 4.81 -7.94 7.61
C GLN A 35 4.75 -6.55 6.99
N VAL A 36 5.90 -5.98 6.70
CA VAL A 36 6.01 -4.66 6.06
C VAL A 36 6.68 -4.72 4.69
N VAL A 37 7.17 -5.89 4.28
CA VAL A 37 7.75 -6.09 2.94
C VAL A 37 6.88 -7.09 2.21
N GLY A 38 6.59 -6.82 0.95
CA GLY A 38 5.77 -7.68 0.13
C GLY A 38 6.08 -7.55 -1.34
N THR A 39 5.37 -8.34 -2.13
CA THR A 39 5.39 -8.29 -3.60
C THR A 39 3.96 -8.37 -4.10
N GLN A 40 3.79 -8.41 -5.41
CA GLN A 40 2.50 -8.35 -6.06
C GLN A 40 2.43 -9.23 -7.30
N ILE A 41 1.21 -9.38 -7.82
CA ILE A 41 0.95 -10.09 -9.07
C ILE A 41 -0.10 -9.33 -9.87
N ILE A 42 0.36 -8.57 -10.88
CA ILE A 42 -0.51 -7.75 -11.72
C ILE A 42 -0.13 -7.91 -13.19
N GLY A 43 -1.10 -8.35 -13.97
CA GLY A 43 -0.98 -8.55 -15.42
C GLY A 43 0.22 -9.42 -15.85
N PRO A 44 0.53 -10.54 -15.17
CA PRO A 44 1.72 -11.34 -15.49
C PRO A 44 1.72 -11.81 -16.95
N ALA A 45 2.88 -11.73 -17.60
CA ALA A 45 3.04 -12.11 -19.01
C ALA A 45 3.14 -13.63 -19.23
N TYR A 46 3.28 -14.41 -18.16
CA TYR A 46 3.41 -15.87 -18.20
C TYR A 46 2.82 -16.51 -16.94
N LYS A 47 2.66 -17.84 -17.02
CA LYS A 47 2.25 -18.75 -15.95
C LYS A 47 2.81 -20.15 -16.22
N PHE A 48 2.82 -21.01 -15.21
CA PHE A 48 3.40 -22.36 -15.29
C PHE A 48 2.36 -23.48 -15.16
N THR A 49 1.11 -23.15 -14.87
CA THR A 49 0.01 -24.09 -14.68
C THR A 49 -1.20 -23.74 -15.54
N LYS A 50 -2.28 -24.51 -15.40
CA LYS A 50 -3.57 -24.23 -16.04
C LYS A 50 -4.42 -23.21 -15.27
N GLU A 51 -4.03 -22.83 -14.06
CA GLU A 51 -4.76 -21.86 -13.22
C GLU A 51 -4.84 -20.49 -13.90
N ASP A 52 -5.73 -19.63 -13.40
CA ASP A 52 -5.66 -18.20 -13.70
C ASP A 52 -4.29 -17.66 -13.24
N PRO A 53 -3.60 -16.84 -14.06
CA PRO A 53 -2.23 -16.45 -13.74
C PRO A 53 -2.12 -15.57 -12.48
N THR A 54 -3.17 -14.82 -12.13
CA THR A 54 -3.21 -14.05 -10.87
C THR A 54 -3.36 -14.98 -9.68
N VAL A 55 -4.21 -16.01 -9.80
CA VAL A 55 -4.40 -17.04 -8.78
C VAL A 55 -3.12 -17.85 -8.57
N GLU A 56 -2.48 -18.31 -9.64
CA GLU A 56 -1.19 -19.02 -9.58
C GLU A 56 -0.13 -18.17 -8.87
N GLY A 57 0.06 -16.93 -9.32
CA GLY A 57 1.03 -16.04 -8.71
C GLY A 57 0.70 -15.73 -7.25
N ALA A 58 -0.57 -15.56 -6.88
CA ALA A 58 -0.97 -15.41 -5.49
C ALA A 58 -0.63 -16.66 -4.66
N ARG A 59 -0.81 -17.88 -5.19
CA ARG A 59 -0.37 -19.10 -4.50
C ARG A 59 1.15 -19.11 -4.30
N GLU A 60 1.93 -18.69 -5.27
CA GLU A 60 3.39 -18.57 -5.13
C GLU A 60 3.80 -17.49 -4.12
N ILE A 61 3.08 -16.37 -4.05
CA ILE A 61 3.28 -15.33 -3.02
C ILE A 61 2.93 -15.86 -1.62
N ALA A 62 1.89 -16.70 -1.49
CA ALA A 62 1.58 -17.37 -0.23
C ALA A 62 2.68 -18.38 0.15
N LYS A 63 3.23 -19.13 -0.83
CA LYS A 63 4.36 -20.06 -0.61
C LYS A 63 5.66 -19.35 -0.20
N LEU A 64 5.85 -18.10 -0.61
CA LEU A 64 6.92 -17.23 -0.10
C LEU A 64 6.79 -16.92 1.40
N GLY A 65 5.63 -17.17 2.00
CA GLY A 65 5.31 -16.81 3.39
C GLY A 65 4.71 -15.41 3.52
N SER A 66 4.29 -14.78 2.41
CA SER A 66 3.70 -13.45 2.46
C SER A 66 2.29 -13.48 3.05
N ARG A 67 1.98 -12.46 3.86
CA ARG A 67 0.66 -12.12 4.38
C ARG A 67 0.06 -10.91 3.66
N ILE A 68 0.80 -10.35 2.70
CA ILE A 68 0.39 -9.21 1.88
C ILE A 68 0.18 -9.69 0.45
N LEU A 69 -0.93 -9.26 -0.16
CA LEU A 69 -1.22 -9.47 -1.57
C LEU A 69 -1.67 -8.14 -2.19
N LYS A 70 -0.91 -7.62 -3.16
CA LYS A 70 -1.36 -6.53 -4.04
C LYS A 70 -1.74 -7.10 -5.42
N ILE A 71 -2.94 -6.79 -5.88
CA ILE A 71 -3.54 -7.30 -7.12
C ILE A 71 -4.46 -6.27 -7.76
N GLN A 72 -4.71 -6.43 -9.06
CA GLN A 72 -5.92 -5.89 -9.68
C GLN A 72 -7.11 -6.80 -9.34
N VAL A 73 -8.24 -6.23 -8.93
CA VAL A 73 -9.43 -7.01 -8.57
C VAL A 73 -9.88 -7.84 -9.79
N PRO A 74 -9.84 -9.18 -9.72
CA PRO A 74 -10.27 -10.05 -10.80
C PRO A 74 -11.79 -10.27 -10.75
N PRO A 75 -12.38 -11.05 -11.67
CA PRO A 75 -13.80 -11.39 -11.59
C PRO A 75 -14.17 -12.11 -10.28
N PRO A 76 -15.45 -12.09 -9.86
CA PRO A 76 -15.87 -12.53 -8.53
C PRO A 76 -15.46 -13.97 -8.12
N PRO A 77 -15.47 -14.98 -9.01
CA PRO A 77 -15.04 -16.34 -8.65
C PRO A 77 -13.56 -16.38 -8.24
N GLN A 78 -12.68 -15.78 -9.04
CA GLN A 78 -11.25 -15.69 -8.75
C GLN A 78 -11.00 -14.84 -7.51
N PHE A 79 -11.75 -13.74 -7.33
CA PHE A 79 -11.61 -12.90 -6.14
C PHE A 79 -11.96 -13.68 -4.87
N THR A 80 -13.04 -14.46 -4.88
CA THR A 80 -13.42 -15.32 -3.74
C THR A 80 -12.34 -16.35 -3.41
N GLU A 81 -11.71 -16.95 -4.43
CA GLU A 81 -10.59 -17.87 -4.23
C GLU A 81 -9.38 -17.18 -3.56
N LEU A 82 -9.03 -15.97 -4.01
CA LEU A 82 -7.93 -15.17 -3.44
C LEU A 82 -8.20 -14.73 -1.99
N ILE A 83 -9.45 -14.42 -1.65
CA ILE A 83 -9.85 -14.07 -0.27
C ILE A 83 -9.66 -15.27 0.67
N GLY A 84 -9.88 -16.50 0.18
CA GLY A 84 -9.66 -17.73 0.94
C GLY A 84 -8.18 -18.05 1.24
N MET A 85 -7.23 -17.37 0.60
CA MET A 85 -5.79 -17.57 0.81
C MET A 85 -5.31 -16.98 2.15
N PRO A 86 -4.14 -17.40 2.69
CA PRO A 86 -3.67 -17.05 4.04
C PRO A 86 -3.12 -15.61 4.18
N PHE A 87 -3.54 -14.69 3.32
CA PHE A 87 -3.20 -13.27 3.41
C PHE A 87 -4.04 -12.56 4.46
N THR A 88 -3.44 -11.54 5.08
CA THR A 88 -4.07 -10.66 6.07
C THR A 88 -4.26 -9.24 5.52
N HIS A 89 -3.44 -8.82 4.56
CA HIS A 89 -3.50 -7.50 3.95
C HIS A 89 -3.66 -7.62 2.44
N TYR A 90 -4.71 -7.01 1.91
CA TYR A 90 -5.04 -7.02 0.49
C TYR A 90 -5.02 -5.59 -0.03
N LEU A 91 -4.14 -5.30 -1.00
CA LEU A 91 -4.13 -4.05 -1.72
C LEU A 91 -4.75 -4.28 -3.09
N LEU A 92 -5.85 -3.58 -3.34
CA LEU A 92 -6.76 -3.88 -4.44
C LEU A 92 -6.82 -2.69 -5.37
N TRP A 93 -6.33 -2.85 -6.60
CA TRP A 93 -6.72 -1.94 -7.68
C TRP A 93 -8.14 -2.27 -8.12
N PHE A 94 -9.07 -1.40 -7.73
CA PHE A 94 -10.48 -1.56 -8.00
C PHE A 94 -10.95 -0.46 -8.96
N ARG A 95 -11.53 -0.85 -10.10
CA ARG A 95 -12.05 0.07 -11.12
C ARG A 95 -11.05 1.18 -11.49
N THR A 96 -9.81 0.81 -11.83
CA THR A 96 -8.71 1.76 -12.13
C THR A 96 -8.84 2.47 -13.50
N GLY A 97 -10.04 2.48 -14.09
CA GLY A 97 -10.29 3.08 -15.40
C GLY A 97 -10.26 4.62 -15.36
N ASN A 98 -10.21 5.23 -16.55
CA ASN A 98 -10.05 6.68 -16.74
C ASN A 98 -11.35 7.37 -17.21
N GLU A 99 -12.51 6.74 -17.02
CA GLU A 99 -13.82 7.26 -17.46
C GLU A 99 -14.13 8.66 -16.87
N TRP A 100 -13.57 8.97 -15.69
CA TRP A 100 -13.75 10.24 -14.99
C TRP A 100 -12.92 11.39 -15.57
N LYS A 101 -11.90 11.16 -16.40
CA LYS A 101 -10.96 12.20 -16.85
C LYS A 101 -11.65 13.39 -17.52
N GLN A 102 -12.78 13.16 -18.20
CA GLN A 102 -13.50 14.22 -18.91
C GLN A 102 -14.46 15.03 -18.02
N GLY A 103 -14.55 14.71 -16.72
CA GLY A 103 -15.44 15.31 -15.74
C GLY A 103 -16.29 14.26 -15.03
N MET A 104 -16.59 14.52 -13.76
CA MET A 104 -17.47 13.66 -12.95
C MET A 104 -18.93 14.09 -13.09
N THR A 105 -19.66 13.49 -14.03
CA THR A 105 -21.11 13.74 -14.15
C THR A 105 -21.87 13.15 -12.94
N PRO A 106 -23.09 13.62 -12.63
CA PRO A 106 -23.92 13.03 -11.58
C PRO A 106 -24.13 11.52 -11.73
N GLU A 107 -24.29 11.04 -12.97
CA GLU A 107 -24.44 9.61 -13.27
C GLU A 107 -23.15 8.83 -12.98
N LEU A 108 -21.99 9.37 -13.40
CA LEU A 108 -20.71 8.72 -13.16
C LEU A 108 -20.39 8.68 -11.66
N ARG A 109 -20.62 9.80 -10.96
CA ARG A 109 -20.51 9.89 -9.50
C ARG A 109 -21.38 8.84 -8.81
N ARG A 110 -22.66 8.72 -9.19
CA ARG A 110 -23.59 7.72 -8.64
C ARG A 110 -23.11 6.29 -8.91
N LYS A 111 -22.65 6.00 -10.13
CA LYS A 111 -22.13 4.66 -10.49
C LYS A 111 -20.89 4.31 -9.66
N GLU A 112 -19.96 5.23 -9.53
CA GLU A 112 -18.73 5.00 -8.78
C GLU A 112 -18.98 4.85 -7.28
N TYR A 113 -19.86 5.69 -6.72
CA TYR A 113 -20.32 5.57 -5.34
C TYR A 113 -20.92 4.18 -5.10
N ASN A 114 -21.93 3.79 -5.89
CA ASN A 114 -22.64 2.52 -5.69
C ASN A 114 -21.71 1.32 -5.83
N ALA A 115 -20.84 1.32 -6.85
CA ALA A 115 -19.90 0.22 -7.05
C ALA A 115 -18.92 0.08 -5.88
N THR A 116 -18.39 1.20 -5.38
CA THR A 116 -17.43 1.19 -4.27
C THR A 116 -18.09 0.83 -2.95
N TYR A 117 -19.27 1.39 -2.67
CA TYR A 117 -20.04 1.11 -1.46
C TYR A 117 -20.44 -0.37 -1.39
N LEU A 118 -20.98 -0.93 -2.47
CA LEU A 118 -21.38 -2.34 -2.53
C LEU A 118 -20.18 -3.27 -2.37
N PHE A 119 -19.04 -2.93 -2.99
CA PHE A 119 -17.82 -3.71 -2.83
C PHE A 119 -17.28 -3.68 -1.40
N ALA A 120 -17.22 -2.49 -0.78
CA ALA A 120 -16.80 -2.34 0.61
C ALA A 120 -17.74 -3.08 1.58
N LYS A 121 -19.05 -2.98 1.37
CA LYS A 121 -20.07 -3.67 2.16
C LYS A 121 -19.98 -5.20 2.03
N ASP A 122 -19.73 -5.72 0.83
CA ASP A 122 -19.49 -7.16 0.62
C ASP A 122 -18.29 -7.61 1.47
N LEU A 123 -17.16 -6.91 1.38
CA LEU A 123 -15.97 -7.21 2.18
C LEU A 123 -16.25 -7.18 3.69
N LEU A 124 -17.01 -6.21 4.18
CA LEU A 124 -17.33 -6.04 5.60
C LEU A 124 -18.30 -7.11 6.15
N THR A 125 -19.16 -7.69 5.31
CA THR A 125 -20.20 -8.63 5.75
C THR A 125 -19.79 -10.11 5.62
N ARG A 126 -18.84 -10.41 4.72
CA ARG A 126 -18.32 -11.74 4.47
C ARG A 126 -17.70 -12.41 5.71
N ARG A 127 -17.86 -13.72 5.85
CA ARG A 127 -17.26 -14.49 6.97
C ARG A 127 -15.77 -14.79 6.73
N ASP A 128 -15.42 -15.12 5.49
CA ASP A 128 -14.05 -15.42 5.04
C ASP A 128 -13.14 -14.19 5.04
N THR A 129 -13.68 -12.98 5.23
CA THR A 129 -12.90 -11.75 5.41
C THR A 129 -12.44 -11.49 6.84
N THR A 130 -12.84 -12.32 7.81
CA THR A 130 -12.54 -12.12 9.23
C THR A 130 -11.04 -11.99 9.50
N GLY A 131 -10.65 -10.94 10.23
CA GLY A 131 -9.27 -10.61 10.59
C GLY A 131 -8.39 -10.09 9.45
N LYS A 132 -8.97 -9.84 8.26
CA LYS A 132 -8.27 -9.27 7.10
C LYS A 132 -8.43 -7.76 7.04
N THR A 133 -7.50 -7.11 6.34
CA THR A 133 -7.49 -5.68 6.05
C THR A 133 -7.41 -5.48 4.54
N PHE A 134 -8.29 -4.63 4.01
CA PHE A 134 -8.40 -4.31 2.61
C PHE A 134 -8.09 -2.84 2.38
N PHE A 135 -7.23 -2.57 1.40
CA PHE A 135 -6.91 -1.24 0.90
C PHE A 135 -7.40 -1.15 -0.54
N ILE A 136 -8.38 -0.30 -0.80
CA ILE A 136 -8.99 -0.10 -2.11
C ILE A 136 -8.35 1.13 -2.75
N GLY A 137 -7.65 0.95 -3.87
CA GLY A 137 -6.99 2.05 -4.57
C GLY A 137 -7.02 1.89 -6.07
N HIS A 138 -6.05 2.52 -6.73
CA HIS A 138 -5.94 2.61 -8.17
C HIS A 138 -4.46 2.63 -8.59
N TRP A 139 -4.22 2.45 -9.88
CA TRP A 139 -2.89 2.56 -10.46
C TRP A 139 -2.47 4.03 -10.62
N GLU A 140 -1.23 4.34 -10.26
CA GLU A 140 -0.41 5.49 -10.65
C GLU A 140 -1.16 6.72 -11.22
N GLY A 141 -1.70 7.55 -10.33
CA GLY A 141 -2.58 8.64 -10.71
C GLY A 141 -1.90 9.80 -11.46
N ASP A 142 -0.59 10.03 -11.31
CA ASP A 142 0.08 11.07 -12.10
C ASP A 142 0.04 10.73 -13.60
N TRP A 143 0.11 9.44 -13.98
CA TRP A 143 -0.05 9.02 -15.37
C TRP A 143 -1.47 9.21 -15.91
N ALA A 144 -2.46 9.28 -15.02
CA ALA A 144 -3.79 9.71 -15.41
C ALA A 144 -3.84 11.23 -15.66
N LEU A 145 -2.95 12.03 -15.08
CA LEU A 145 -2.95 13.50 -15.20
C LEU A 145 -1.91 14.05 -16.18
N LEU A 146 -1.01 13.20 -16.67
CA LEU A 146 0.03 13.52 -17.63
C LEU A 146 -0.25 12.83 -18.97
N PRO A 147 -0.62 13.59 -20.02
CA PRO A 147 -0.86 13.04 -21.35
C PRO A 147 0.31 12.19 -21.84
N ASN A 148 0.00 11.07 -22.50
CA ASN A 148 0.98 10.10 -23.03
C ASN A 148 1.97 9.53 -21.98
N MET A 149 1.68 9.69 -20.68
CA MET A 149 2.59 9.33 -19.60
C MET A 149 3.94 10.06 -19.72
N ASP A 150 3.93 11.26 -20.30
CA ASP A 150 5.13 12.09 -20.42
C ASP A 150 5.38 12.86 -19.11
N PRO A 151 6.49 12.62 -18.40
CA PRO A 151 6.84 13.38 -17.20
C PRO A 151 7.09 14.89 -17.46
N ASN A 152 7.26 15.29 -18.72
CA ASN A 152 7.38 16.69 -19.12
C ASN A 152 6.10 17.26 -19.73
N GLY A 153 5.06 16.42 -19.89
CA GLY A 153 3.76 16.85 -20.38
C GLY A 153 3.08 17.85 -19.46
N GLU A 154 2.14 18.60 -20.03
CA GLU A 154 1.31 19.54 -19.29
C GLU A 154 0.39 18.81 -18.31
N PHE A 155 0.26 19.37 -17.11
CA PHE A 155 -0.63 18.84 -16.08
C PHE A 155 -2.08 19.15 -16.43
N ASP A 156 -2.92 18.13 -16.60
CA ASP A 156 -4.33 18.31 -16.94
C ASP A 156 -5.14 18.74 -15.69
N ALA A 157 -5.34 20.05 -15.56
CA ALA A 157 -6.09 20.64 -14.44
C ALA A 157 -7.56 20.21 -14.41
N LYS A 158 -8.19 19.94 -15.57
CA LYS A 158 -9.58 19.48 -15.65
C LYS A 158 -9.69 18.04 -15.15
N ALA A 159 -8.80 17.17 -15.61
CA ALA A 159 -8.70 15.81 -15.11
C ALA A 159 -8.36 15.80 -13.60
N ALA A 160 -7.49 16.70 -13.13
CA ALA A 160 -7.17 16.81 -11.72
C ALA A 160 -8.40 17.16 -10.86
N ALA A 161 -9.23 18.11 -11.31
CA ALA A 161 -10.50 18.43 -10.65
C ALA A 161 -11.43 17.21 -10.58
N ALA A 162 -11.56 16.48 -11.69
CA ALA A 162 -12.36 15.26 -11.74
C ALA A 162 -11.80 14.13 -10.86
N MET A 163 -10.47 14.00 -10.76
CA MET A 163 -9.82 13.03 -9.88
C MET A 163 -10.10 13.34 -8.41
N ILE A 164 -10.11 14.61 -8.01
CA ILE A 164 -10.47 15.01 -6.63
C ILE A 164 -11.88 14.49 -6.29
N GLU A 165 -12.85 14.73 -7.17
CA GLU A 165 -14.22 14.24 -7.00
C GLU A 165 -14.31 12.71 -6.99
N TRP A 166 -13.56 12.05 -7.89
CA TRP A 166 -13.51 10.60 -8.01
C TRP A 166 -12.89 9.91 -6.78
N LEU A 167 -11.83 10.46 -6.20
CA LEU A 167 -11.24 9.94 -4.96
C LEU A 167 -12.15 10.18 -3.77
N ASN A 168 -12.76 11.36 -3.68
CA ASN A 168 -13.64 11.70 -2.57
C ASN A 168 -14.95 10.88 -2.59
N VAL A 169 -15.55 10.61 -3.75
CA VAL A 169 -16.75 9.76 -3.82
C VAL A 169 -16.46 8.32 -3.38
N ARG A 170 -15.27 7.80 -3.71
CA ARG A 170 -14.86 6.45 -3.29
C ARG A 170 -14.60 6.39 -1.79
N GLN A 171 -13.98 7.43 -1.22
CA GLN A 171 -13.83 7.52 0.23
C GLN A 171 -15.18 7.61 0.93
N GLU A 172 -16.08 8.46 0.46
CA GLU A 172 -17.44 8.60 0.99
C GLU A 172 -18.17 7.26 0.99
N ALA A 173 -18.14 6.53 -0.14
CA ALA A 173 -18.74 5.22 -0.25
C ALA A 173 -18.19 4.20 0.77
N VAL A 174 -16.87 4.21 1.03
CA VAL A 174 -16.24 3.36 2.05
C VAL A 174 -16.62 3.80 3.46
N ASP A 175 -16.64 5.11 3.73
CA ASP A 175 -17.05 5.68 5.01
C ASP A 175 -18.50 5.29 5.35
N ASP A 176 -19.39 5.37 4.36
CA ASP A 176 -20.80 5.03 4.50
C ASP A 176 -21.01 3.54 4.75
N ALA A 177 -20.31 2.68 4.01
CA ALA A 177 -20.33 1.23 4.25
C ALA A 177 -19.83 0.88 5.66
N ARG A 178 -18.78 1.56 6.14
CA ARG A 178 -18.20 1.38 7.49
C ARG A 178 -19.12 1.88 8.60
N ARG A 179 -19.90 2.95 8.37
CA ARG A 179 -20.90 3.43 9.34
C ARG A 179 -22.10 2.49 9.42
N GLU A 180 -22.50 1.89 8.30
CA GLU A 180 -23.65 0.99 8.27
C GLU A 180 -23.34 -0.42 8.80
N VAL A 181 -22.18 -0.98 8.47
CA VAL A 181 -21.79 -2.32 8.90
C VAL A 181 -20.85 -2.21 10.11
N PRO A 182 -21.27 -2.63 11.32
CA PRO A 182 -20.41 -2.60 12.49
C PRO A 182 -19.10 -3.33 12.23
N TYR A 183 -17.97 -2.67 12.51
CA TYR A 183 -16.59 -3.18 12.38
C TYR A 183 -16.35 -4.41 13.27
N THR A 184 -16.79 -5.57 12.80
CA THR A 184 -16.75 -6.81 13.58
C THR A 184 -15.91 -7.90 12.93
N ARG A 185 -15.60 -7.77 11.63
CA ARG A 185 -14.93 -8.83 10.87
C ARG A 185 -13.63 -8.43 10.21
N CYS A 186 -13.63 -7.38 9.41
CA CYS A 186 -12.46 -6.95 8.65
C CYS A 186 -12.30 -5.43 8.73
N ARG A 187 -11.20 -4.91 8.18
CA ARG A 187 -10.96 -3.48 8.00
C ARG A 187 -10.97 -3.16 6.52
N VAL A 188 -11.60 -2.04 6.14
CA VAL A 188 -11.60 -1.54 4.77
C VAL A 188 -11.17 -0.07 4.78
N TYR A 189 -10.16 0.22 3.97
CA TYR A 189 -9.57 1.55 3.79
C TYR A 189 -9.47 1.87 2.31
N THR A 190 -9.41 3.16 1.96
CA THR A 190 -8.98 3.58 0.62
C THR A 190 -7.52 3.99 0.59
N TYR A 191 -6.92 3.99 -0.60
CA TYR A 191 -5.71 4.76 -0.85
C TYR A 191 -5.72 5.39 -2.23
N ALA A 192 -4.99 6.49 -2.37
CA ALA A 192 -4.62 7.05 -3.67
C ALA A 192 -3.17 6.69 -3.99
N GLU A 193 -2.85 6.39 -5.25
CA GLU A 193 -1.47 6.07 -5.66
C GLU A 193 -0.86 7.19 -6.49
N VAL A 194 0.24 7.77 -6.00
CA VAL A 194 1.06 8.77 -6.69
C VAL A 194 2.34 8.14 -7.23
N ASN A 195 2.95 8.74 -8.23
CA ASN A 195 4.13 8.16 -8.89
C ASN A 195 5.14 9.20 -9.41
N ARG A 196 4.88 10.50 -9.23
CA ARG A 196 5.77 11.61 -9.63
C ARG A 196 6.03 12.61 -8.50
N VAL A 197 6.25 12.16 -7.27
CA VAL A 197 6.41 13.08 -6.12
C VAL A 197 7.65 13.95 -6.25
N MET A 198 8.76 13.44 -6.81
CA MET A 198 10.01 14.20 -6.94
C MET A 198 9.86 15.41 -7.86
N ASP A 199 9.01 15.30 -8.89
CA ASP A 199 8.70 16.41 -9.80
C ASP A 199 8.08 17.60 -9.06
N ALA A 200 7.23 17.35 -8.06
CA ALA A 200 6.64 18.38 -7.22
C ALA A 200 7.62 18.84 -6.12
N PHE A 201 8.24 17.89 -5.41
CA PHE A 201 9.09 18.16 -4.26
C PHE A 201 10.36 18.95 -4.61
N LYS A 202 11.01 18.62 -5.73
CA LYS A 202 12.24 19.29 -6.19
C LYS A 202 12.07 20.14 -7.43
N GLY A 203 11.16 19.75 -8.32
CA GLY A 203 10.92 20.46 -9.57
C GLY A 203 9.87 21.57 -9.49
N GLY A 204 9.10 21.65 -8.40
CA GLY A 204 8.01 22.62 -8.24
C GLY A 204 6.84 22.41 -9.22
N LYS A 205 6.79 21.26 -9.92
CA LYS A 205 5.74 20.97 -10.89
C LYS A 205 4.41 20.68 -10.18
N GLN A 206 3.30 20.97 -10.86
CA GLN A 206 1.99 20.47 -10.46
C GLN A 206 1.90 18.97 -10.76
N ARG A 207 1.53 18.21 -9.73
CA ARG A 207 1.39 16.75 -9.74
C ARG A 207 0.22 16.37 -8.87
N MET A 208 -0.21 15.11 -8.96
CA MET A 208 -1.26 14.60 -8.11
C MET A 208 -0.94 14.87 -6.63
N ILE A 209 0.32 14.68 -6.20
CA ILE A 209 0.74 14.85 -4.81
C ILE A 209 0.44 16.25 -4.23
N ASN A 210 0.58 17.33 -5.00
CA ASN A 210 0.39 18.70 -4.48
C ASN A 210 -0.88 19.40 -5.01
N ALA A 211 -1.44 18.93 -6.13
CA ALA A 211 -2.62 19.55 -6.74
C ALA A 211 -3.93 18.82 -6.41
N VAL A 212 -3.85 17.50 -6.15
CA VAL A 212 -5.01 16.62 -5.88
C VAL A 212 -5.05 16.20 -4.42
N ILE A 213 -4.00 15.52 -3.92
CA ILE A 213 -4.02 14.88 -2.58
C ILE A 213 -4.47 15.83 -1.44
N PRO A 214 -4.02 17.11 -1.37
CA PRO A 214 -4.46 18.04 -0.31
C PRO A 214 -5.96 18.35 -0.30
N LYS A 215 -6.68 18.03 -1.38
CA LYS A 215 -8.12 18.26 -1.55
C LYS A 215 -8.94 16.97 -1.44
N THR A 216 -8.31 15.88 -0.98
CA THR A 216 -8.96 14.58 -0.81
C THR A 216 -9.05 14.19 0.65
N ASN A 217 -9.93 13.23 0.97
CA ASN A 217 -10.04 12.64 2.31
C ASN A 217 -9.60 11.16 2.35
N VAL A 218 -8.72 10.72 1.45
CA VAL A 218 -8.30 9.31 1.38
C VAL A 218 -7.68 8.82 2.70
N ASP A 219 -7.86 7.54 3.03
CA ASP A 219 -7.32 6.97 4.27
C ASP A 219 -5.79 6.88 4.20
N PHE A 220 -5.22 6.37 3.11
CA PHE A 220 -3.77 6.21 2.93
C PHE A 220 -3.28 6.75 1.57
N LEU A 221 -1.97 6.91 1.45
CA LEU A 221 -1.29 7.24 0.20
C LEU A 221 -0.30 6.12 -0.14
N SER A 222 -0.45 5.56 -1.33
CA SER A 222 0.54 4.69 -1.96
C SER A 222 1.49 5.53 -2.81
N TYR A 223 2.78 5.26 -2.74
CA TYR A 223 3.77 5.86 -3.63
C TYR A 223 4.42 4.77 -4.48
N SER A 224 4.15 4.78 -5.78
CA SER A 224 4.97 4.09 -6.78
C SER A 224 6.28 4.87 -6.97
N ALA A 225 7.32 4.40 -6.30
CA ALA A 225 8.46 5.23 -5.90
C ALA A 225 9.67 5.13 -6.86
N TYR A 226 9.42 4.83 -8.13
CA TYR A 226 10.48 4.67 -9.14
C TYR A 226 11.30 5.95 -9.38
N ASP A 227 10.70 7.13 -9.25
CA ASP A 227 11.36 8.43 -9.43
C ASP A 227 12.31 8.81 -8.27
N VAL A 228 12.18 8.15 -7.10
CA VAL A 228 12.96 8.46 -5.90
C VAL A 228 13.86 7.31 -5.42
N GLN A 229 13.58 6.06 -5.77
CA GLN A 229 14.26 4.88 -5.19
C GLN A 229 15.79 4.86 -5.34
N LEU A 230 16.33 5.53 -6.35
CA LEU A 230 17.78 5.62 -6.60
C LEU A 230 18.46 6.80 -5.89
N GLN A 231 17.68 7.68 -5.27
CA GLN A 231 18.22 8.82 -4.50
C GLN A 231 18.88 8.36 -3.18
N PRO A 232 19.72 9.20 -2.56
CA PRO A 232 20.24 8.95 -1.21
C PRO A 232 19.13 8.79 -0.16
N ALA A 233 19.41 8.05 0.93
CA ALA A 233 18.42 7.74 1.96
C ALA A 233 17.80 8.99 2.64
N GLU A 234 18.58 10.06 2.80
CA GLU A 234 18.09 11.35 3.28
C GLU A 234 17.04 11.97 2.34
N MET A 235 17.27 11.89 1.03
CA MET A 235 16.36 12.43 0.02
C MET A 235 15.07 11.60 -0.05
N VAL A 236 15.18 10.27 0.06
CA VAL A 236 14.01 9.38 0.14
C VAL A 236 13.15 9.73 1.36
N ARG A 237 13.76 9.87 2.55
CA ARG A 237 13.01 10.26 3.76
C ARG A 237 12.35 11.62 3.61
N ALA A 238 13.07 12.61 3.07
CA ALA A 238 12.52 13.94 2.84
C ALA A 238 11.35 13.95 1.84
N ALA A 239 11.41 13.15 0.78
CA ALA A 239 10.31 13.01 -0.18
C ALA A 239 9.08 12.34 0.44
N LEU A 240 9.28 11.35 1.31
CA LEU A 240 8.18 10.69 2.03
C LEU A 240 7.55 11.60 3.09
N ASP A 241 8.36 12.40 3.80
CA ASP A 241 7.86 13.43 4.71
C ASP A 241 7.03 14.47 3.95
N TYR A 242 7.53 14.95 2.81
CA TYR A 242 6.80 15.86 1.92
C TYR A 242 5.47 15.26 1.47
N ALA A 243 5.47 14.00 1.01
CA ALA A 243 4.26 13.32 0.57
C ALA A 243 3.24 13.17 1.71
N ASN A 244 3.69 12.78 2.91
CA ASN A 244 2.82 12.61 4.08
C ASN A 244 2.19 13.93 4.52
N GLN A 245 2.92 15.04 4.41
CA GLN A 245 2.42 16.39 4.71
C GLN A 245 1.30 16.85 3.77
N GLN A 246 1.19 16.28 2.56
CA GLN A 246 0.12 16.65 1.63
C GLN A 246 -1.24 16.06 1.99
N LEU A 247 -1.29 15.07 2.88
CA LEU A 247 -2.54 14.44 3.27
C LEU A 247 -3.25 15.28 4.37
N PRO A 248 -4.51 15.67 4.19
CA PRO A 248 -5.29 16.32 5.24
C PRO A 248 -5.41 15.42 6.48
N PRO A 249 -5.33 15.95 7.71
CA PRO A 249 -5.50 15.15 8.93
C PRO A 249 -6.79 14.34 8.91
N LYS A 250 -6.74 13.08 9.36
CA LYS A 250 -7.90 12.20 9.41
C LYS A 250 -7.96 11.46 10.74
N ALA A 251 -9.03 11.66 11.49
CA ALA A 251 -9.22 11.07 12.81
C ALA A 251 -9.27 9.53 12.74
N GLY A 252 -8.76 8.86 13.78
CA GLY A 252 -8.75 7.39 13.87
C GLY A 252 -7.71 6.69 13.01
N LEU A 253 -6.81 7.43 12.34
CA LEU A 253 -5.70 6.89 11.56
C LEU A 253 -4.35 7.36 12.12
N PRO A 254 -3.26 6.61 11.90
CA PRO A 254 -1.92 7.01 12.34
C PRO A 254 -1.48 8.32 11.66
N PRO A 255 -0.53 9.07 12.25
CA PRO A 255 -0.01 10.30 11.65
C PRO A 255 0.78 10.05 10.35
N ARG A 256 1.38 8.87 10.20
CA ARG A 256 2.05 8.42 8.97
C ARG A 256 1.13 7.50 8.19
N ARG A 257 0.74 7.94 7.00
CA ARG A 257 -0.23 7.23 6.13
C ARG A 257 0.29 6.98 4.72
N VAL A 258 1.59 7.22 4.50
CA VAL A 258 2.29 6.88 3.26
C VAL A 258 2.89 5.48 3.35
N PHE A 259 2.78 4.72 2.27
CA PHE A 259 3.52 3.47 2.09
C PHE A 259 4.06 3.37 0.65
N ILE A 260 5.04 2.49 0.44
CA ILE A 260 5.60 2.27 -0.90
C ILE A 260 4.80 1.17 -1.58
N GLY A 261 4.01 1.58 -2.58
CA GLY A 261 3.16 0.67 -3.34
C GLY A 261 3.89 -0.09 -4.43
N GLU A 262 4.98 0.48 -4.95
CA GLU A 262 5.82 -0.11 -6.00
C GLU A 262 7.24 0.42 -5.89
N CYS A 263 8.20 -0.48 -6.05
CA CYS A 263 9.61 -0.17 -6.22
C CYS A 263 10.34 -1.36 -6.85
N GLY A 264 11.59 -1.13 -7.21
CA GLY A 264 12.51 -2.16 -7.66
C GLY A 264 13.15 -1.83 -9.01
N LEU A 265 14.17 -2.60 -9.34
CA LEU A 265 14.86 -2.58 -10.63
C LEU A 265 14.61 -3.89 -11.34
N SER A 266 14.44 -3.81 -12.66
CA SER A 266 14.31 -4.98 -13.51
C SER A 266 15.61 -5.76 -13.62
N TRP A 267 15.50 -7.03 -14.00
CA TRP A 267 16.62 -7.90 -14.36
C TRP A 267 17.56 -7.24 -15.37
N THR A 268 17.01 -6.65 -16.43
CA THR A 268 17.79 -5.98 -17.47
C THR A 268 18.50 -4.72 -16.97
N ALA A 269 17.86 -3.91 -16.10
CA ALA A 269 18.49 -2.76 -15.46
C ALA A 269 19.66 -3.15 -14.52
N CYS A 270 19.70 -4.41 -14.11
CA CYS A 270 20.76 -5.00 -13.31
C CYS A 270 21.79 -5.78 -14.16
N GLY A 271 21.83 -5.56 -15.48
CA GLY A 271 22.80 -6.20 -16.36
C GLY A 271 22.56 -7.70 -16.56
N ALA A 272 21.34 -8.17 -16.30
CA ALA A 272 20.99 -9.59 -16.30
C ALA A 272 21.80 -10.45 -15.33
N ASP A 273 22.26 -9.85 -14.22
CA ASP A 273 23.02 -10.52 -13.16
C ASP A 273 22.16 -10.65 -11.89
N GLY A 274 21.97 -11.89 -11.44
CA GLY A 274 21.13 -12.18 -10.27
C GLY A 274 21.69 -11.66 -8.95
N LYS A 275 23.01 -11.56 -8.79
CA LYS A 275 23.64 -10.99 -7.59
C LYS A 275 23.48 -9.48 -7.57
N VAL A 276 23.71 -8.81 -8.70
CA VAL A 276 23.48 -7.35 -8.82
C VAL A 276 22.01 -7.01 -8.63
N HIS A 277 21.12 -7.81 -9.20
CA HIS A 277 19.67 -7.66 -9.05
C HIS A 277 19.23 -7.79 -7.58
N GLU A 278 19.72 -8.81 -6.87
CA GLU A 278 19.44 -8.97 -5.45
C GLU A 278 19.98 -7.80 -4.63
N GLN A 279 21.25 -7.45 -4.82
CA GLN A 279 21.93 -6.43 -4.03
C GLN A 279 21.21 -5.09 -4.16
N LYS A 280 21.01 -4.60 -5.39
CA LYS A 280 20.41 -3.28 -5.63
C LYS A 280 18.98 -3.21 -5.11
N ASN A 281 18.18 -4.25 -5.33
CA ASN A 281 16.80 -4.27 -4.84
C ASN A 281 16.74 -4.38 -3.31
N ARG A 282 17.60 -5.17 -2.68
CA ARG A 282 17.72 -5.24 -1.22
C ARG A 282 18.09 -3.88 -0.61
N GLU A 283 19.04 -3.16 -1.22
CA GLU A 283 19.42 -1.81 -0.81
C GLU A 283 18.27 -0.81 -0.96
N ILE A 284 17.49 -0.89 -2.04
CA ILE A 284 16.29 -0.07 -2.25
C ILE A 284 15.24 -0.33 -1.15
N LEU A 285 14.95 -1.60 -0.85
CA LEU A 285 14.00 -1.98 0.21
C LEU A 285 14.44 -1.45 1.57
N ALA A 286 15.71 -1.67 1.95
CA ALA A 286 16.27 -1.17 3.21
C ALA A 286 16.16 0.36 3.31
N LYS A 287 16.45 1.07 2.22
CA LYS A 287 16.36 2.53 2.16
C LYS A 287 14.95 3.04 2.42
N PHE A 288 13.93 2.43 1.84
CA PHE A 288 12.54 2.79 2.13
C PHE A 288 12.12 2.46 3.56
N LEU A 289 12.57 1.32 4.10
CA LEU A 289 12.28 0.91 5.48
C LEU A 289 12.88 1.85 6.54
N SER A 290 13.92 2.62 6.20
CA SER A 290 14.49 3.66 7.08
C SER A 290 13.49 4.77 7.45
N TRP A 291 12.45 4.97 6.65
CA TRP A 291 11.36 5.91 6.96
C TRP A 291 10.27 5.31 7.86
N ARG A 292 10.33 3.98 8.13
CA ARG A 292 9.32 3.22 8.87
C ARG A 292 7.90 3.27 8.25
N PRO A 293 7.73 3.05 6.93
CA PRO A 293 6.41 2.95 6.33
C PRO A 293 5.69 1.69 6.81
N ALA A 294 4.35 1.69 6.71
CA ALA A 294 3.55 0.50 7.00
C ALA A 294 3.83 -0.66 6.03
N LEU A 295 4.16 -0.35 4.76
CA LEU A 295 4.42 -1.33 3.71
C LEU A 295 5.50 -0.82 2.73
N VAL A 296 6.29 -1.75 2.20
CA VAL A 296 7.19 -1.59 1.06
C VAL A 296 7.01 -2.76 0.11
N LEU A 297 6.49 -2.48 -1.10
CA LEU A 297 6.16 -3.50 -2.08
C LEU A 297 7.11 -3.45 -3.27
N TYR A 298 7.76 -4.59 -3.53
CA TYR A 298 8.56 -4.80 -4.73
C TYR A 298 7.66 -5.19 -5.90
N TRP A 299 7.91 -4.59 -7.06
CA TRP A 299 7.28 -4.98 -8.31
C TRP A 299 8.22 -5.90 -9.11
N GLN A 300 7.89 -7.18 -9.34
CA GLN A 300 6.78 -7.98 -8.80
C GLN A 300 7.14 -9.49 -8.85
N LEU A 301 6.20 -10.41 -8.60
CA LEU A 301 6.49 -11.85 -8.63
C LEU A 301 6.84 -12.37 -10.03
N TYR A 302 5.96 -12.15 -11.01
CA TYR A 302 6.13 -12.52 -12.41
C TYR A 302 6.16 -11.27 -13.28
N ASN A 303 7.07 -11.22 -14.25
CA ASN A 303 7.20 -10.03 -15.09
C ASN A 303 5.94 -9.81 -15.94
N ASN A 304 5.59 -8.54 -16.12
CA ASN A 304 4.56 -8.10 -17.04
C ASN A 304 5.07 -7.11 -18.10
N VAL A 305 6.35 -6.73 -18.05
CA VAL A 305 6.93 -5.74 -18.97
C VAL A 305 7.73 -6.46 -20.05
N VAL A 306 7.12 -6.64 -21.21
CA VAL A 306 7.75 -7.22 -22.41
C VAL A 306 7.98 -6.10 -23.42
N LYS A 307 9.22 -5.93 -23.87
CA LYS A 307 9.57 -4.95 -24.91
C LYS A 307 10.31 -5.67 -26.03
N ASP A 308 9.82 -5.49 -27.27
CA ASP A 308 10.39 -6.12 -28.47
C ASP A 308 10.55 -7.65 -28.32
N GLY A 309 9.54 -8.29 -27.71
CA GLY A 309 9.54 -9.73 -27.41
C GLY A 309 10.47 -10.17 -26.28
N LYS A 310 11.18 -9.24 -25.62
CA LYS A 310 12.10 -9.52 -24.52
C LYS A 310 11.50 -9.12 -23.18
N GLN A 311 11.58 -10.03 -22.21
CA GLN A 311 11.20 -9.75 -20.83
C GLN A 311 12.18 -8.73 -20.23
N LEU A 312 11.71 -7.60 -19.70
CA LEU A 312 12.56 -6.67 -18.94
C LEU A 312 12.92 -7.24 -17.56
N GLY A 313 12.06 -8.07 -17.00
CA GLY A 313 12.35 -8.89 -15.83
C GLY A 313 12.15 -8.19 -14.50
N PHE A 314 11.05 -7.46 -14.32
CA PHE A 314 10.53 -7.13 -12.99
C PHE A 314 9.90 -8.38 -12.36
N TRP A 315 10.73 -9.34 -11.96
CA TRP A 315 10.29 -10.63 -11.43
C TRP A 315 11.02 -11.00 -10.15
N LEU A 316 10.46 -11.96 -9.41
CA LEU A 316 11.17 -12.81 -8.47
C LEU A 316 11.40 -14.21 -9.07
N ILE A 317 10.51 -14.65 -9.96
CA ILE A 317 10.60 -15.92 -10.71
C ILE A 317 10.53 -15.59 -12.20
N ASP A 318 11.56 -15.96 -12.97
CA ASP A 318 11.62 -15.67 -14.41
C ASP A 318 10.66 -16.52 -15.25
N ASP A 319 10.58 -16.25 -16.56
CA ASP A 319 9.71 -16.96 -17.52
C ASP A 319 10.12 -18.42 -17.80
N LYS A 320 11.19 -18.91 -17.16
CA LYS A 320 11.67 -20.29 -17.19
C LYS A 320 11.48 -20.98 -15.84
N ASN A 321 10.65 -20.41 -14.97
CA ASN A 321 10.37 -20.88 -13.61
C ASN A 321 11.63 -20.93 -12.71
N LYS A 322 12.62 -20.06 -12.96
CA LYS A 322 13.81 -19.94 -12.12
C LYS A 322 13.65 -18.81 -11.13
N LYS A 323 13.86 -19.13 -9.86
CA LYS A 323 13.86 -18.18 -8.75
C LYS A 323 15.15 -17.36 -8.79
N THR A 324 15.02 -16.05 -8.70
CA THR A 324 16.16 -15.13 -8.56
C THR A 324 16.75 -15.20 -7.15
N PRO A 325 18.00 -14.77 -6.91
CA PRO A 325 18.51 -14.67 -5.54
C PRO A 325 17.67 -13.74 -4.64
N LEU A 326 17.02 -12.72 -5.23
CA LEU A 326 16.08 -11.85 -4.52
C LEU A 326 14.85 -12.61 -4.00
N TYR A 327 14.36 -13.64 -4.71
CA TYR A 327 13.27 -14.50 -4.22
C TYR A 327 13.63 -15.15 -2.87
N GLU A 328 14.84 -15.69 -2.75
CA GLU A 328 15.29 -16.32 -1.50
C GLU A 328 15.46 -15.27 -0.38
N THR A 329 15.98 -14.08 -0.70
CA THR A 329 16.03 -12.96 0.26
C THR A 329 14.62 -12.60 0.77
N PHE A 330 13.61 -12.56 -0.09
CA PHE A 330 12.21 -12.33 0.32
C PHE A 330 11.70 -13.45 1.22
N LYS A 331 11.87 -14.71 0.80
CA LYS A 331 11.41 -15.88 1.55
C LYS A 331 12.00 -15.90 2.97
N GLU A 332 13.30 -15.67 3.09
CA GLU A 332 13.98 -15.64 4.38
C GLU A 332 13.54 -14.44 5.23
N LEU A 333 13.45 -13.24 4.65
CA LEU A 333 12.97 -12.06 5.38
C LEU A 333 11.56 -12.25 5.93
N LEU A 334 10.63 -12.77 5.11
CA LEU A 334 9.24 -12.99 5.51
C LEU A 334 9.12 -14.00 6.65
N ALA A 335 9.91 -15.08 6.61
CA ALA A 335 10.01 -16.03 7.70
C ALA A 335 10.55 -15.38 8.98
N GLN A 336 11.59 -14.56 8.87
CA GLN A 336 12.19 -13.85 10.00
C GLN A 336 11.25 -12.79 10.61
N GLN A 337 10.47 -12.09 9.78
CA GLN A 337 9.43 -11.18 10.26
C GLN A 337 8.38 -11.94 11.09
N GLU A 338 7.96 -13.12 10.65
CA GLU A 338 7.04 -13.95 11.45
C GLU A 338 7.66 -14.40 12.79
N GLU A 339 8.90 -14.86 12.79
CA GLU A 339 9.57 -15.33 14.01
C GLU A 339 9.76 -14.22 15.05
N VAL A 340 10.24 -13.04 14.62
CA VAL A 340 10.37 -11.87 15.51
C VAL A 340 9.02 -11.46 16.08
N ALA A 341 7.97 -11.48 15.26
CA ALA A 341 6.65 -11.10 15.71
C ALA A 341 6.04 -12.12 16.68
N LYS A 342 6.32 -13.43 16.51
CA LYS A 342 5.97 -14.48 17.48
C LYS A 342 6.68 -14.27 18.81
N ASP A 343 7.99 -14.06 18.78
CA ASP A 343 8.80 -13.84 19.97
C ASP A 343 8.35 -12.60 20.75
N MET A 344 8.12 -11.47 20.06
CA MET A 344 7.60 -10.25 20.69
C MET A 344 6.23 -10.47 21.33
N ARG A 345 5.33 -11.21 20.68
CA ARG A 345 4.02 -11.57 21.25
C ARG A 345 4.16 -12.44 22.49
N GLN A 346 5.08 -13.40 22.50
CA GLN A 346 5.33 -14.24 23.67
C GLN A 346 5.87 -13.43 24.86
N ARG A 347 6.81 -12.52 24.61
CA ARG A 347 7.45 -11.72 25.66
C ARG A 347 6.56 -10.61 26.23
N SER A 348 5.81 -9.93 25.36
CA SER A 348 5.10 -8.69 25.70
C SER A 348 3.57 -8.79 25.66
N ARG A 349 3.03 -9.95 25.25
CA ARG A 349 1.59 -10.19 25.02
C ARG A 349 0.95 -9.22 24.01
N ARG A 350 1.74 -8.50 23.21
CA ARG A 350 1.28 -7.66 22.10
C ARG A 350 1.97 -8.05 20.80
N LEU A 351 1.32 -7.78 19.67
CA LEU A 351 1.97 -7.84 18.37
C LEU A 351 2.95 -6.65 18.21
N PRO A 352 4.00 -6.79 17.38
CA PRO A 352 4.83 -5.67 17.01
C PRO A 352 4.05 -4.66 16.17
N SER A 353 4.41 -3.39 16.33
CA SER A 353 4.02 -2.31 15.42
C SER A 353 4.71 -2.47 14.05
N PHE A 354 4.17 -1.82 13.02
CA PHE A 354 4.81 -1.81 11.71
C PHE A 354 6.19 -1.14 11.76
N GLU A 355 6.38 -0.13 12.61
CA GLU A 355 7.66 0.55 12.81
C GLU A 355 8.73 -0.36 13.41
N GLU A 356 8.35 -1.23 14.37
CA GLU A 356 9.26 -2.22 14.94
C GLU A 356 9.66 -3.27 13.90
N ILE A 357 8.71 -3.77 13.11
CA ILE A 357 9.01 -4.71 12.02
C ILE A 357 9.84 -4.03 10.93
N ALA A 358 9.56 -2.77 10.57
CA ALA A 358 10.38 -2.03 9.62
C ALA A 358 11.81 -1.82 10.11
N THR A 359 11.99 -1.57 11.42
CA THR A 359 13.30 -1.50 12.07
C THR A 359 14.06 -2.81 11.97
N PHE A 360 13.39 -3.91 12.30
CA PHE A 360 13.96 -5.23 12.15
C PHE A 360 14.36 -5.52 10.69
N SER A 361 13.45 -5.28 9.75
CA SER A 361 13.66 -5.58 8.33
C SER A 361 14.76 -4.74 7.69
N GLU A 362 14.85 -3.45 8.00
CA GLU A 362 15.96 -2.59 7.57
C GLU A 362 17.31 -3.15 8.04
N ASN A 363 17.42 -3.48 9.32
CA ASN A 363 18.64 -4.02 9.91
C ASN A 363 19.02 -5.37 9.30
N TRP A 364 18.04 -6.26 9.15
CA TRP A 364 18.25 -7.59 8.57
C TRP A 364 18.75 -7.51 7.12
N LEU A 365 18.10 -6.69 6.29
CA LEU A 365 18.50 -6.50 4.89
C LEU A 365 19.88 -5.84 4.76
N SER A 366 20.22 -4.93 5.68
CA SER A 366 21.52 -4.24 5.69
C SER A 366 22.68 -5.12 6.16
N GLN A 367 22.41 -6.13 7.00
CA GLN A 367 23.43 -7.06 7.50
C GLN A 367 23.72 -8.19 6.51
N ARG A 368 22.72 -8.68 5.77
CA ARG A 368 22.87 -9.76 4.78
C ARG A 368 23.89 -9.45 3.67
N GLY A 369 24.13 -8.17 3.40
CA GLY A 369 25.05 -7.71 2.36
C GLY A 369 26.47 -7.38 2.83
N ARG A 370 26.81 -7.63 4.10
CA ARG A 370 28.16 -7.42 4.63
C ARG A 370 29.01 -8.68 4.60
#